data_AF-A0A357V4Z1-F1
#
_entry.id   AF-A0A357V4Z1-F1
#
_cell.length_a   1.000
_cell.length_b   1.000
_cell.length_c   1.000
_cell.angle_alpha   90.00
_cell.angle_beta   90.00
_cell.angle_gamma   90.00
#
_symmetry.space_group_name_H-M   'P 1'
#
loop_
_entity.id
_entity.type
_entity.pdbx_description
1 polymer ?
#
loop_
_entity_poly.entity_id
_entity_poly.type
_entity_poly.pdbx_seq_one_letter_code
_entity_poly.pdbx_strand_id
1 'polypeptide(L)'
;MRFLNNVRILTKVSLGFGVVLALLVVTGMTGGVNLKNGDANFARYRGIATETNQAARVQTSLLETQLEIRKFLKSATEETLETVKDRAQLTIQLNDQLTKMIKEPQENALAQEVGRNLSNYISAFDEVAARQARIDDLVQNRIDVLSREMRALIAGIKKKTQDAIDVTGAYNASTVQRDLLLMLLNTATFLVSNDQESFDNALKESAAMKANQSI
;
A
#
# COMPACT_ATOMS: atom_id res chain seq x y z
N MET A 1 48.85 -59.55 -31.73
CA MET A 1 49.64 -59.02 -30.59
C MET A 1 51.10 -59.50 -30.64
N ARG A 2 51.94 -58.91 -31.51
CA ARG A 2 53.39 -59.25 -31.59
C ARG A 2 54.33 -58.03 -31.69
N PHE A 3 53.80 -56.82 -31.48
CA PHE A 3 54.54 -55.55 -31.64
C PHE A 3 55.27 -55.07 -30.38
N LEU A 4 55.02 -55.67 -29.21
CA LEU A 4 55.60 -55.23 -27.94
C LEU A 4 56.73 -56.15 -27.43
N ASN A 5 57.08 -57.23 -28.14
CA ASN A 5 58.03 -58.22 -27.64
C ASN A 5 59.51 -57.86 -27.87
N ASN A 6 59.84 -56.96 -28.81
CA ASN A 6 61.22 -56.58 -29.15
C ASN A 6 61.61 -55.15 -28.73
N VAL A 7 60.81 -54.49 -27.90
CA VAL A 7 61.11 -53.11 -27.45
C VAL A 7 61.93 -53.15 -26.16
N ARG A 8 63.05 -52.42 -26.12
CA ARG A 8 63.92 -52.28 -24.94
C ARG A 8 63.09 -51.90 -23.71
N ILE A 9 63.39 -52.51 -22.55
CA ILE A 9 62.67 -52.31 -21.28
C ILE A 9 62.51 -50.82 -20.93
N LEU A 10 63.55 -50.03 -21.19
CA LEU A 10 63.57 -48.58 -20.97
C LEU A 10 62.44 -47.84 -21.72
N THR A 11 62.15 -48.25 -22.95
CA THR A 11 61.11 -47.64 -23.79
C THR A 11 59.70 -48.00 -23.29
N LYS A 12 59.49 -49.22 -22.79
CA LYS A 12 58.20 -49.63 -22.20
C LYS A 12 57.88 -48.82 -20.94
N VAL A 13 58.88 -48.60 -20.08
CA VAL A 13 58.74 -47.79 -18.86
C VAL A 13 58.49 -46.31 -19.22
N SER A 14 59.26 -45.76 -20.16
CA SER A 14 59.10 -44.36 -20.60
C SER A 14 57.73 -44.10 -21.27
N LEU A 15 57.22 -45.07 -22.02
CA LEU A 15 55.91 -44.98 -22.66
C LEU A 15 54.78 -45.03 -21.62
N GLY A 16 54.88 -45.91 -20.62
CA GLY A 16 53.95 -45.95 -19.49
C GLY A 16 53.95 -44.63 -18.71
N PHE A 17 55.13 -44.08 -18.43
CA PHE A 17 55.25 -42.79 -17.76
C PHE A 17 54.67 -41.63 -18.61
N GLY A 18 54.91 -41.64 -19.92
CA GLY A 18 54.34 -40.66 -20.85
C GLY A 18 52.82 -40.72 -20.93
N VAL A 19 52.22 -41.92 -20.90
CA VAL A 19 50.76 -42.10 -20.84
C VAL A 19 50.19 -41.55 -19.53
N VAL A 20 50.84 -41.83 -18.39
CA VAL A 20 50.43 -41.29 -17.08
C VAL A 20 50.51 -39.75 -17.09
N LEU A 21 51.58 -39.18 -17.64
CA LEU A 21 51.78 -37.73 -17.71
C LEU A 21 50.75 -37.06 -18.64
N ALA A 22 50.44 -37.69 -19.78
CA ALA A 22 49.39 -37.23 -20.68
C ALA A 22 48.00 -37.27 -20.01
N LEU A 23 47.67 -38.34 -19.29
CA LEU A 23 46.44 -38.43 -18.51
C LEU A 23 46.35 -37.31 -17.46
N LEU A 24 47.46 -37.00 -16.78
CA LEU A 24 47.53 -35.97 -15.75
C LEU A 24 47.30 -34.56 -16.34
N VAL A 25 47.82 -34.30 -17.54
CA VAL A 25 47.55 -33.04 -18.26
C VAL A 25 46.08 -32.95 -18.66
N VAL A 26 45.50 -34.02 -19.19
CA VAL A 26 44.08 -34.04 -19.61
C VAL A 26 43.15 -33.84 -18.41
N THR A 27 43.37 -34.51 -17.28
CA THR A 27 42.55 -34.33 -16.08
C THR A 27 42.75 -32.96 -15.44
N GLY A 28 43.96 -32.40 -15.49
CA GLY A 28 44.22 -31.02 -15.07
C GLY A 28 43.48 -29.99 -15.95
N MET A 29 43.48 -30.18 -17.27
CA MET A 29 42.76 -29.32 -18.21
C MET A 29 41.25 -29.41 -18.01
N THR A 30 40.67 -30.62 -17.91
CA THR A 30 39.23 -30.80 -17.67
C THR A 30 38.82 -30.27 -16.31
N GLY A 31 39.65 -30.48 -15.28
CA GLY A 31 39.47 -29.90 -13.95
C GLY A 31 39.41 -28.37 -14.00
N GLY A 32 40.38 -27.72 -14.65
CA GLY A 32 40.43 -26.26 -14.78
C GLY A 32 39.24 -25.66 -15.53
N VAL A 33 38.80 -26.30 -16.63
CA VAL A 33 37.61 -25.86 -17.38
C VAL A 33 36.33 -26.04 -16.57
N ASN A 34 36.18 -27.18 -15.89
CA ASN A 34 35.01 -27.46 -15.05
C ASN A 34 34.93 -26.50 -13.85
N LEU A 35 36.07 -26.16 -13.23
CA LEU A 35 36.12 -25.20 -12.14
C LEU A 35 35.65 -23.81 -12.60
N LYS A 36 36.16 -23.35 -13.75
CA LYS A 36 35.78 -22.05 -14.34
C LYS A 36 34.30 -21.99 -14.73
N ASN A 37 33.74 -23.09 -15.25
CA ASN A 37 32.32 -23.18 -15.56
C ASN A 37 31.45 -23.26 -14.28
N GLY A 38 31.94 -23.91 -13.23
CA GLY A 38 31.32 -23.93 -11.90
C GLY A 38 31.19 -22.52 -11.33
N ASP A 39 32.27 -21.75 -11.34
CA ASP A 39 32.28 -20.36 -10.85
C ASP A 39 31.26 -19.47 -11.58
N ALA A 40 31.14 -19.61 -12.91
CA ALA A 40 30.16 -18.86 -13.70
C ALA A 40 28.72 -19.23 -13.34
N ASN A 41 28.43 -20.51 -13.09
CA ASN A 41 27.11 -20.97 -12.67
C ASN A 41 26.76 -20.47 -11.25
N PHE A 42 27.71 -20.48 -10.32
CA PHE A 42 27.52 -19.88 -8.99
C PHE A 42 27.32 -18.37 -9.04
N ALA A 43 28.03 -17.66 -9.94
CA ALA A 43 27.80 -16.23 -10.16
C ALA A 43 26.38 -15.95 -10.69
N ARG A 44 25.90 -16.75 -11.65
CA ARG A 44 24.53 -16.63 -12.18
C ARG A 44 23.47 -16.93 -11.12
N TYR A 45 23.65 -18.01 -10.35
CA TYR A 45 22.76 -18.37 -9.25
C TYR A 45 22.70 -17.27 -8.18
N ARG A 46 23.84 -16.69 -7.80
CA ARG A 46 23.87 -15.54 -6.87
C ARG A 46 23.15 -14.33 -7.42
N GLY A 47 23.25 -14.05 -8.73
CA GLY A 47 22.49 -12.98 -9.39
C GLY A 47 20.98 -13.17 -9.22
N ILE A 48 20.47 -14.33 -9.63
CA ILE A 48 19.05 -14.68 -9.52
C ILE A 48 18.58 -14.64 -8.06
N ALA A 49 19.34 -15.20 -7.12
CA ALA A 49 18.97 -15.16 -5.71
C ALA A 49 18.88 -13.73 -5.16
N THR A 50 19.75 -12.82 -5.62
CA THR A 50 19.73 -11.41 -5.21
C THR A 50 18.54 -10.68 -5.83
N GLU A 51 18.24 -10.93 -7.10
CA GLU A 51 17.06 -10.40 -7.79
C GLU A 51 15.77 -10.87 -7.11
N THR A 52 15.63 -12.17 -6.81
CA THR A 52 14.49 -12.74 -6.07
C THR A 52 14.33 -12.13 -4.69
N ASN A 53 15.42 -11.95 -3.95
CA ASN A 53 15.38 -11.31 -2.63
C ASN A 53 14.94 -9.85 -2.72
N GLN A 54 15.36 -9.12 -3.75
CA GLN A 54 14.92 -7.75 -3.96
C GLN A 54 13.44 -7.69 -4.37
N ALA A 55 12.97 -8.60 -5.22
CA ALA A 55 11.55 -8.72 -5.56
C ALA A 55 10.70 -9.01 -4.31
N ALA A 56 11.15 -9.89 -3.42
CA ALA A 56 10.49 -10.15 -2.14
C ALA A 56 10.42 -8.90 -1.25
N ARG A 57 11.46 -8.06 -1.24
CA ARG A 57 11.45 -6.77 -0.52
C ARG A 57 10.44 -5.80 -1.10
N VAL A 58 10.33 -5.70 -2.43
CA VAL A 58 9.31 -4.90 -3.10
C VAL A 58 7.92 -5.36 -2.69
N GLN A 59 7.67 -6.67 -2.70
CA GLN A 59 6.38 -7.24 -2.30
C GLN A 59 6.04 -6.93 -0.84
N THR A 60 6.98 -7.10 0.08
CA THR A 60 6.76 -6.80 1.50
C THR A 60 6.48 -5.31 1.72
N SER A 61 7.28 -4.43 1.11
CA SER A 61 7.10 -2.97 1.19
C SER A 61 5.74 -2.54 0.62
N LEU A 62 5.27 -3.17 -0.46
CA LEU A 62 3.94 -2.95 -1.01
C LEU A 62 2.84 -3.38 -0.02
N LEU A 63 2.96 -4.54 0.60
CA LEU A 63 1.98 -5.01 1.60
C LEU A 63 1.94 -4.08 2.82
N GLU A 64 3.09 -3.57 3.27
CA GLU A 64 3.17 -2.56 4.31
C GLU A 64 2.48 -1.26 3.89
N THR A 65 2.74 -0.77 2.68
CA THR A 65 2.06 0.41 2.12
C THR A 65 0.54 0.21 2.09
N GLN A 66 0.06 -0.95 1.64
CA GLN A 66 -1.36 -1.26 1.63
C GLN A 66 -1.96 -1.35 3.05
N LEU A 67 -1.19 -1.79 4.05
CA LEU A 67 -1.63 -1.78 5.43
C LEU A 67 -1.78 -0.36 5.96
N GLU A 68 -0.82 0.52 5.69
CA GLU A 68 -0.89 1.93 6.09
C GLU A 68 -2.04 2.66 5.40
N ILE A 69 -2.30 2.39 4.12
CA ILE A 69 -3.48 2.93 3.41
C ILE A 69 -4.77 2.51 4.12
N ARG A 70 -4.90 1.23 4.51
CA ARG A 70 -6.09 0.78 5.27
C ARG A 70 -6.21 1.45 6.63
N LYS A 71 -5.10 1.75 7.31
CA LYS A 71 -5.12 2.53 8.56
C LYS A 71 -5.58 3.97 8.31
N PHE A 72 -5.09 4.62 7.26
CA PHE A 72 -5.55 5.95 6.84
C PHE A 72 -7.07 5.95 6.57
N LEU A 73 -7.58 4.97 5.81
CA LEU A 73 -9.02 4.86 5.53
C LEU A 73 -9.87 4.66 6.80
N LYS A 74 -9.31 4.04 7.83
CA LYS A 74 -9.98 3.88 9.12
C LYS A 74 -9.89 5.12 10.00
N SER A 75 -8.75 5.81 9.95
CA SER A 75 -8.47 7.02 10.73
C SER A 75 -7.55 7.92 9.93
N ALA A 76 -8.17 8.87 9.24
CA ALA A 76 -7.46 9.85 8.44
C ALA A 76 -6.87 10.91 9.36
N THR A 77 -5.55 10.90 9.48
CA THR A 77 -4.78 11.90 10.22
C THR A 77 -3.59 12.30 9.36
N GLU A 78 -2.99 13.45 9.66
CA GLU A 78 -1.77 13.87 8.98
C GLU A 78 -0.65 12.82 9.15
N GLU A 79 -0.56 12.19 10.33
CA GLU A 79 0.42 11.14 10.63
C GLU A 79 0.22 9.90 9.76
N THR A 80 -1.03 9.42 9.60
CA THR A 80 -1.30 8.25 8.75
C THR A 80 -1.10 8.59 7.27
N LEU A 81 -1.38 9.81 6.85
CA LEU A 81 -1.12 10.28 5.48
C LEU A 81 0.38 10.29 5.18
N GLU A 82 1.19 10.89 6.05
CA GLU A 82 2.65 10.96 5.90
C GLU A 82 3.26 9.55 5.86
N THR A 83 2.82 8.67 6.77
CA THR A 83 3.29 7.28 6.83
C THR A 83 2.99 6.52 5.53
N VAL A 84 1.83 6.74 4.92
CA VAL A 84 1.52 6.15 3.60
C VAL A 84 2.47 6.65 2.54
N LYS A 85 2.72 7.97 2.48
CA LYS A 85 3.63 8.58 1.49
C LYS A 85 5.05 8.02 1.61
N ASP A 86 5.56 7.91 2.83
CA ASP A 86 6.90 7.37 3.09
C ASP A 86 7.02 5.91 2.63
N ARG A 87 6.04 5.07 2.97
CA ARG A 87 6.02 3.65 2.57
C ARG A 87 5.86 3.48 1.06
N ALA A 88 5.00 4.28 0.45
CA ALA A 88 4.81 4.33 -0.99
C ALA A 88 6.13 4.68 -1.71
N GLN A 89 6.82 5.72 -1.24
CA GLN A 89 8.09 6.16 -1.80
C GLN A 89 9.18 5.09 -1.65
N LEU A 90 9.27 4.45 -0.49
CA LEU A 90 10.19 3.32 -0.27
C LEU A 90 9.91 2.17 -1.25
N THR A 91 8.63 1.84 -1.46
CA THR A 91 8.22 0.76 -2.37
C THR A 91 8.64 1.06 -3.81
N ILE A 92 8.46 2.30 -4.27
CA ILE A 92 8.93 2.75 -5.59
C ILE A 92 10.46 2.61 -5.68
N GLN A 93 11.19 3.11 -4.68
CA GLN A 93 12.65 3.04 -4.67
C GLN A 93 13.18 1.60 -4.72
N LEU A 94 12.56 0.67 -3.99
CA LEU A 94 12.93 -0.74 -4.02
C LEU A 94 12.68 -1.36 -5.40
N ASN A 95 11.59 -0.97 -6.08
CA ASN A 95 11.29 -1.43 -7.44
C ASN A 95 12.25 -0.83 -8.48
N ASP A 96 12.62 0.44 -8.33
CA ASP A 96 13.64 1.09 -9.17
C ASP A 96 15.03 0.44 -9.01
N GLN A 97 15.34 -0.06 -7.81
CA GLN A 97 16.54 -0.86 -7.59
C GLN A 97 16.43 -2.22 -8.29
N LEU A 98 15.28 -2.89 -8.17
CA LEU A 98 15.03 -4.19 -8.81
C LEU A 98 15.18 -4.10 -10.33
N THR A 99 14.56 -3.10 -10.97
CA THR A 99 14.64 -2.89 -12.43
C THR A 99 16.08 -2.63 -12.91
N LYS A 100 16.95 -2.05 -12.08
CA LYS A 100 18.37 -1.87 -12.40
C LYS A 100 19.21 -3.14 -12.23
N MET A 101 18.73 -4.09 -11.43
CA MET A 101 19.42 -5.36 -11.16
C MET A 101 19.11 -6.43 -12.22
N ILE A 102 17.86 -6.51 -12.66
CA ILE A 102 17.40 -7.53 -13.61
C ILE A 102 18.01 -7.30 -14.99
N LYS A 103 18.76 -8.30 -15.48
CA LYS A 103 19.39 -8.28 -16.81
C LYS A 103 18.53 -8.90 -17.90
N GLU A 104 17.64 -9.83 -17.55
CA GLU A 104 16.78 -10.51 -18.51
C GLU A 104 15.67 -9.54 -18.98
N PRO A 105 15.53 -9.30 -20.30
CA PRO A 105 14.62 -8.25 -20.79
C PRO A 105 13.13 -8.45 -20.45
N GLN A 106 12.64 -9.69 -20.44
CA GLN A 106 11.24 -9.99 -20.13
C GLN A 106 10.93 -9.74 -18.65
N GLU A 107 11.81 -10.21 -17.75
CA GLU A 107 11.72 -9.97 -16.31
C GLU A 107 11.84 -8.47 -15.99
N ASN A 108 12.70 -7.74 -16.72
CA ASN A 108 12.85 -6.31 -16.56
C ASN A 108 11.56 -5.56 -16.96
N ALA A 109 10.95 -5.95 -18.08
CA ALA A 109 9.67 -5.40 -18.52
C ALA A 109 8.55 -5.62 -17.49
N LEU A 110 8.50 -6.78 -16.84
CA LEU A 110 7.57 -7.06 -15.74
C LEU A 110 7.83 -6.14 -14.54
N ALA A 111 9.08 -5.97 -14.12
CA ALA A 111 9.42 -5.07 -13.01
C ALA A 111 9.10 -3.59 -13.32
N GLN A 112 9.24 -3.16 -14.58
CA GLN A 112 8.80 -1.84 -15.04
C GLN A 112 7.27 -1.70 -15.01
N GLU A 113 6.54 -2.75 -15.39
CA GLU A 113 5.09 -2.78 -15.29
C GLU A 113 4.62 -2.67 -13.83
N VAL A 114 5.25 -3.39 -12.91
CA VAL A 114 5.02 -3.25 -11.47
C VAL A 114 5.24 -1.79 -11.03
N GLY A 115 6.33 -1.15 -11.46
CA GLY A 115 6.59 0.26 -11.14
C GLY A 115 5.50 1.23 -11.63
N ARG A 116 4.96 1.01 -12.84
CA ARG A 116 3.82 1.78 -13.37
C ARG A 116 2.56 1.54 -12.54
N ASN A 117 2.25 0.29 -12.22
CA ASN A 117 1.07 -0.06 -11.41
C ASN A 117 1.16 0.52 -10.00
N LEU A 118 2.35 0.51 -9.38
CA LEU A 118 2.60 1.17 -8.09
C LEU A 118 2.34 2.68 -8.17
N SER A 119 2.85 3.34 -9.19
CA SER A 119 2.65 4.79 -9.38
C SER A 119 1.18 5.16 -9.58
N ASN A 120 0.45 4.37 -10.37
CA ASN A 120 -0.98 4.53 -10.56
C ASN A 120 -1.77 4.31 -9.27
N TYR A 121 -1.39 3.29 -8.49
CA TYR A 121 -2.02 3.00 -7.20
C TYR A 121 -1.84 4.14 -6.19
N ILE A 122 -0.64 4.73 -6.14
CA ILE A 122 -0.34 5.88 -5.26
C ILE A 122 -1.11 7.13 -5.72
N SER A 123 -1.18 7.38 -7.03
CA SER A 123 -1.96 8.50 -7.58
C SER A 123 -3.46 8.36 -7.25
N ALA A 124 -4.00 7.14 -7.32
CA ALA A 124 -5.38 6.88 -6.91
C ALA A 124 -5.60 7.09 -5.40
N PHE A 125 -4.60 6.77 -4.58
CA PHE A 125 -4.65 7.08 -3.15
C PHE A 125 -4.64 8.59 -2.88
N ASP A 126 -3.87 9.38 -3.63
CA ASP A 126 -3.86 10.84 -3.49
C ASP A 126 -5.24 11.45 -3.74
N GLU A 127 -6.02 10.91 -4.69
CA GLU A 127 -7.41 11.33 -4.89
C GLU A 127 -8.31 11.01 -3.68
N VAL A 128 -8.09 9.86 -3.03
CA VAL A 128 -8.81 9.48 -1.82
C VAL A 128 -8.44 10.41 -0.66
N ALA A 129 -7.16 10.71 -0.48
CA ALA A 129 -6.68 11.63 0.54
C ALA A 129 -7.25 13.05 0.32
N ALA A 130 -7.29 13.54 -0.92
CA ALA A 130 -7.89 14.83 -1.25
C ALA A 130 -9.39 14.89 -0.95
N ARG A 131 -10.12 13.80 -1.24
CA ARG A 131 -11.56 13.69 -0.91
C ARG A 131 -11.76 13.66 0.61
N GLN A 132 -10.93 12.93 1.34
CA GLN A 132 -10.98 12.87 2.79
C GLN A 132 -10.71 14.25 3.42
N ALA A 133 -9.70 14.97 2.96
CA ALA A 133 -9.41 16.33 3.42
C ALA A 133 -10.62 17.28 3.19
N ARG A 134 -11.35 17.09 2.09
CA ARG A 134 -12.59 17.85 1.83
C ARG A 134 -13.71 17.46 2.81
N ILE A 135 -13.84 16.18 3.18
CA ILE A 135 -14.78 15.74 4.21
C ILE A 135 -14.43 16.38 5.55
N ASP A 136 -13.16 16.35 5.93
CA ASP A 136 -12.68 16.93 7.19
C ASP A 136 -12.97 18.44 7.25
N ASP A 137 -12.73 19.19 6.17
CA ASP A 137 -13.09 20.61 6.07
C ASP A 137 -14.61 20.83 6.21
N LEU A 138 -15.43 20.04 5.52
CA LEU A 138 -16.89 20.15 5.62
C LEU A 138 -17.38 19.85 7.04
N VAL A 139 -16.79 18.88 7.73
CA VAL A 139 -17.14 18.56 9.11
C VAL A 139 -16.75 19.71 10.03
N GLN A 140 -15.47 20.10 10.04
CA GLN A 140 -14.92 21.05 11.01
C GLN A 140 -15.39 22.50 10.76
N ASN A 141 -15.41 22.93 9.50
CA ASN A 141 -15.63 24.32 9.12
C ASN A 141 -17.06 24.63 8.68
N ARG A 142 -17.91 23.61 8.47
CA ARG A 142 -19.33 23.81 8.14
C ARG A 142 -20.25 23.14 9.13
N ILE A 143 -20.24 21.81 9.21
CA ILE A 143 -21.20 21.05 10.04
C ILE A 143 -21.05 21.44 11.50
N ASP A 144 -19.84 21.44 12.05
CA ASP A 144 -19.61 21.77 13.46
C ASP A 144 -19.97 23.22 13.81
N VAL A 145 -19.66 24.17 12.91
CA VAL A 145 -20.00 25.58 13.08
C VAL A 145 -21.51 25.77 13.09
N LEU A 146 -22.20 25.30 12.05
CA LEU A 146 -23.65 25.41 11.93
C LEU A 146 -24.37 24.68 13.07
N SER A 147 -23.85 23.52 13.49
CA SER A 147 -24.40 22.77 14.63
C SER A 147 -24.28 23.52 15.95
N ARG A 148 -23.19 24.27 16.17
CA ARG A 148 -23.07 25.13 17.35
C ARG A 148 -24.06 26.30 17.28
N GLU A 149 -24.16 26.96 16.13
CA GLU A 149 -25.08 28.09 15.92
C GLU A 149 -26.54 27.67 16.10
N MET A 150 -26.98 26.57 15.48
CA MET A 150 -28.34 26.05 15.62
C MET A 150 -28.66 25.70 17.08
N ARG A 151 -27.73 25.06 17.80
CA ARG A 151 -27.91 24.75 19.23
C ARG A 151 -28.04 26.02 20.07
N ALA A 152 -27.24 27.06 19.80
CA ALA A 152 -27.31 28.34 20.49
C ALA A 152 -28.65 29.06 20.23
N LEU A 153 -29.12 29.05 18.98
CA LEU A 153 -30.42 29.63 18.61
C LEU A 153 -31.58 28.94 19.34
N ILE A 154 -31.60 27.61 19.34
CA ILE A 154 -32.63 26.82 20.05
C ILE A 154 -32.59 27.09 21.55
N ALA A 155 -31.40 27.16 22.16
CA ALA A 155 -31.26 27.50 23.57
C ALA A 155 -31.80 28.92 23.88
N GLY A 156 -31.55 29.88 23.00
CA GLY A 156 -32.10 31.23 23.09
C GLY A 156 -33.64 31.26 22.99
N ILE A 157 -34.22 30.47 22.07
CA ILE A 157 -35.68 30.34 21.94
C ILE A 157 -36.26 29.75 23.23
N LYS A 158 -35.70 28.64 23.72
CA LYS A 158 -36.15 28.00 24.97
C LYS A 158 -36.16 28.96 26.17
N LYS A 159 -35.13 29.79 26.29
CA LYS A 159 -35.06 30.82 27.34
C LYS A 159 -36.20 31.84 27.18
N LYS A 160 -36.40 32.39 25.98
CA LYS A 160 -37.48 33.36 25.71
C LYS A 160 -38.87 32.78 25.98
N THR A 161 -39.12 31.53 25.58
CA THR A 161 -40.41 30.87 25.80
C THR A 161 -40.65 30.58 27.28
N GLN A 162 -39.59 30.26 28.02
CA GLN A 162 -39.67 30.11 29.48
C GLN A 162 -40.00 31.43 30.17
N ASP A 163 -39.30 32.51 29.81
CA ASP A 163 -39.52 33.85 30.38
C ASP A 163 -40.95 34.37 30.08
N ALA A 164 -41.51 34.02 28.92
CA ALA A 164 -42.86 34.40 28.49
C ALA A 164 -43.98 33.44 28.95
N ILE A 165 -43.66 32.33 29.62
CA ILE A 165 -44.61 31.24 29.96
C ILE A 165 -45.35 30.73 28.70
N ASP A 166 -44.66 30.70 27.56
CA ASP A 166 -45.18 30.22 26.29
C ASP A 166 -44.95 28.70 26.15
N VAL A 167 -45.97 27.93 26.51
CA VAL A 167 -45.94 26.46 26.45
C VAL A 167 -45.85 25.96 25.01
N THR A 168 -46.52 26.60 24.06
CA THR A 168 -46.52 26.21 22.65
C THR A 168 -45.15 26.44 22.03
N GLY A 169 -44.55 27.62 22.27
CA GLY A 169 -43.19 27.90 21.84
C GLY A 169 -42.16 26.96 22.46
N ALA A 170 -42.31 26.62 23.75
CA ALA A 170 -41.43 25.65 24.42
C ALA A 170 -41.55 24.23 23.83
N TYR A 171 -42.77 23.83 23.44
CA TYR A 171 -43.02 22.57 22.74
C TYR A 171 -42.36 22.56 21.35
N ASN A 172 -42.60 23.59 20.53
CA ASN A 172 -42.00 23.70 19.18
C ASN A 172 -40.47 23.71 19.25
N ALA A 173 -39.89 24.47 20.18
CA ALA A 173 -38.44 24.51 20.39
C ALA A 173 -37.87 23.15 20.82
N SER A 174 -38.62 22.35 21.57
CA SER A 174 -38.21 21.00 21.96
C SER A 174 -38.30 20.02 20.79
N THR A 175 -39.32 20.12 19.94
CA THR A 175 -39.45 19.32 18.71
C THR A 175 -38.33 19.63 17.73
N VAL A 176 -38.07 20.91 17.44
CA VAL A 176 -36.95 21.35 16.57
C VAL A 176 -35.61 20.86 17.13
N GLN A 177 -35.40 20.89 18.44
CA GLN A 177 -34.19 20.33 19.05
C GLN A 177 -34.05 18.83 18.82
N ARG A 178 -35.14 18.07 18.95
CA ARG A 178 -35.15 16.63 18.70
C ARG A 178 -34.74 16.32 17.26
N ASP A 179 -35.38 16.98 16.30
CA ASP A 179 -35.13 16.76 14.87
C ASP A 179 -33.69 17.17 14.50
N LEU A 180 -33.15 18.24 15.09
CA LEU A 180 -31.73 18.60 14.96
C LEU A 180 -30.81 17.48 15.46
N LEU A 181 -31.06 16.93 16.65
CA LEU A 181 -30.22 15.86 17.22
C LEU A 181 -30.28 14.58 16.38
N LEU A 182 -31.45 14.24 15.84
CA LEU A 182 -31.61 13.10 14.94
C LEU A 182 -30.91 13.33 13.60
N MET A 183 -31.00 14.54 13.03
CA MET A 183 -30.25 14.91 11.81
C MET A 183 -28.74 14.76 12.04
N LEU A 184 -28.22 15.27 13.17
CA LEU A 184 -26.80 15.19 13.51
C LEU A 184 -26.34 13.74 13.75
N LEU A 185 -27.16 12.94 14.43
CA LEU A 185 -26.86 11.52 14.65
C LEU A 185 -26.76 10.78 13.32
N ASN A 186 -27.77 10.92 12.45
CA ASN A 186 -27.77 10.26 11.14
C ASN A 186 -26.62 10.75 10.24
N THR A 187 -26.27 12.04 10.30
CA THR A 187 -25.11 12.58 9.58
C THR A 187 -23.81 11.96 10.10
N ALA A 188 -23.64 11.86 11.42
CA ALA A 188 -22.46 11.24 12.02
C ALA A 188 -22.37 9.74 11.70
N THR A 189 -23.51 9.03 11.72
CA THR A 189 -23.57 7.63 11.27
C THR A 189 -23.14 7.53 9.82
N PHE A 190 -23.73 8.31 8.91
CA PHE A 190 -23.36 8.32 7.49
C PHE A 190 -21.86 8.56 7.26
N LEU A 191 -21.24 9.49 8.00
CA LEU A 191 -19.81 9.76 7.89
C LEU A 191 -18.92 8.58 8.32
N VAL A 192 -19.43 7.65 9.13
CA VAL A 192 -18.70 6.47 9.62
C VAL A 192 -19.00 5.22 8.80
N SER A 193 -20.27 4.95 8.50
CA SER A 193 -20.72 3.73 7.81
C SER A 193 -20.90 3.90 6.31
N ASN A 194 -20.99 5.14 5.81
CA ASN A 194 -21.22 5.48 4.41
C ASN A 194 -22.49 4.81 3.83
N ASP A 195 -23.50 4.56 4.66
CA ASP A 195 -24.75 3.93 4.24
C ASP A 195 -25.79 4.96 3.79
N GLN A 196 -26.48 4.64 2.69
CA GLN A 196 -27.46 5.54 2.08
C GLN A 196 -28.66 5.82 3.00
N GLU A 197 -29.04 4.84 3.83
CA GLU A 197 -30.19 4.97 4.74
C GLU A 197 -29.96 6.10 5.76
N SER A 198 -28.78 6.18 6.36
CA SER A 198 -28.40 7.25 7.28
C SER A 198 -28.39 8.61 6.60
N PHE A 199 -27.94 8.70 5.33
CA PHE A 199 -28.02 9.93 4.56
C PHE A 199 -29.47 10.37 4.33
N ASP A 200 -30.33 9.45 3.88
CA ASP A 200 -31.74 9.73 3.61
C ASP A 200 -32.49 10.14 4.90
N ASN A 201 -32.19 9.47 6.01
CA ASN A 201 -32.72 9.81 7.32
C ASN A 201 -32.25 11.21 7.78
N ALA A 202 -30.98 11.58 7.59
CA ALA A 202 -30.50 12.92 7.91
C ALA A 202 -31.28 14.00 7.14
N LEU A 203 -31.54 13.78 5.84
CA LEU A 203 -32.32 14.71 5.02
C LEU A 203 -33.79 14.79 5.46
N LYS A 204 -34.40 13.66 5.83
CA LYS A 204 -35.77 13.62 6.34
C LYS A 204 -35.91 14.43 7.63
N GLU A 205 -34.98 14.27 8.57
CA GLU A 205 -34.97 15.02 9.82
C GLU A 205 -34.69 16.52 9.58
N SER A 206 -33.85 16.86 8.61
CA SER A 206 -33.65 18.25 8.17
C SER A 206 -34.95 18.88 7.65
N ALA A 207 -35.75 18.13 6.89
CA ALA A 207 -37.04 18.59 6.38
C ALA A 207 -38.08 18.74 7.50
N ALA A 208 -38.15 17.79 8.43
CA ALA A 208 -39.02 17.87 9.61
C ALA A 208 -38.70 19.10 10.47
N MET A 209 -37.41 19.35 10.72
CA MET A 209 -36.95 20.53 11.46
C MET A 209 -37.41 21.84 10.80
N LYS A 210 -37.34 21.96 9.48
CA LYS A 210 -37.80 23.16 8.74
C LYS A 210 -39.32 23.35 8.81
N ALA A 211 -40.08 22.26 8.72
CA ALA A 211 -41.55 22.33 8.86
C ALA A 211 -41.95 22.83 10.25
N ASN A 212 -41.26 22.37 11.30
CA ASN A 212 -41.51 22.73 12.69
C ASN A 212 -41.01 24.13 13.10
N GLN A 213 -40.22 24.79 12.25
CA GLN A 213 -39.86 26.22 12.42
C GLN A 213 -40.92 27.18 11.88
N SER A 214 -41.86 26.70 11.05
CA SER A 214 -42.83 27.54 10.34
C SER A 214 -44.17 27.71 11.09
N ILE A 215 -44.24 27.20 12.34
CA ILE A 215 -45.41 27.14 13.21
C ILE A 215 -45.08 27.80 14.54
#